data_AF-A0A819E483-F1
#
_entry.id   AF-A0A819E483-F1
#
_cell.length_a   1.000
_cell.length_b   1.000
_cell.length_c   1.000
_cell.angle_alpha   90.00
_cell.angle_beta   90.00
_cell.angle_gamma   90.00
#
_symmetry.space_group_name_H-M   'P 1'
#
loop_
_entity.id
_entity.type
_entity.pdbx_description
1 polymer ?
#
loop_
_entity_poly.entity_id
_entity_poly.type
_entity_poly.pdbx_seq_one_letter_code
_entity_poly.pdbx_strand_id
1 'polypeptide(L)'
;MDEYALIKSDICTSCYRDMDETIPMTAVKACAHWLCNECWKQHLENSIKHIKVVLCPEWNCDSIVDVGTILSLVNVRCTNIYERNIEKCLVNLSRSYIKCPSKSCSNIVQVVGSGVDHVRCRCGHQFCINCKKEAHFPATCSAYRIYI
;
A
#
# COMPACT_ATOMS: atom_id res chain seq x y z
N MET A 1 4.01 7.06 -32.85
CA MET A 1 4.86 7.59 -31.75
C MET A 1 4.54 9.06 -31.71
N ASP A 2 3.48 9.42 -31.00
CA ASP A 2 2.90 10.75 -31.12
C ASP A 2 3.66 11.75 -30.26
N GLU A 3 4.14 12.79 -30.94
CA GLU A 3 5.01 13.88 -30.51
C GLU A 3 4.25 14.95 -29.68
N TYR A 4 3.28 14.52 -28.85
CA TYR A 4 2.43 15.40 -28.02
C TYR A 4 2.56 15.13 -26.52
N ALA A 5 3.69 14.58 -26.09
CA ALA A 5 3.99 14.50 -24.66
C ALA A 5 4.34 15.91 -24.12
N LEU A 6 3.60 16.36 -23.09
CA LEU A 6 3.89 17.48 -22.16
C LEU A 6 3.08 18.79 -22.31
N ILE A 7 1.87 18.79 -22.86
CA ILE A 7 1.01 19.99 -22.72
C ILE A 7 0.28 19.93 -21.38
N LYS A 8 0.62 20.87 -20.48
CA LYS A 8 -0.15 21.16 -19.26
C LYS A 8 -1.56 21.55 -19.69
N SER A 9 -2.57 20.78 -19.28
CA SER A 9 -3.96 21.14 -19.55
C SER A 9 -4.33 22.36 -18.72
N ASP A 10 -4.90 23.38 -19.38
CA ASP A 10 -5.43 24.57 -18.71
C ASP A 10 -6.77 24.28 -18.00
N ILE A 11 -7.30 23.06 -18.12
CA ILE A 11 -8.57 22.65 -17.51
C ILE A 11 -8.36 21.34 -16.74
N CYS A 12 -8.88 21.28 -15.52
CA CYS A 12 -8.90 20.05 -14.73
C CYS A 12 -9.91 19.08 -15.32
N THR A 13 -9.49 17.89 -15.74
CA THR A 13 -10.39 16.93 -16.42
C THR A 13 -11.46 16.34 -15.51
N SER A 14 -11.26 16.38 -14.18
CA SER A 14 -12.25 15.90 -13.21
C SER A 14 -13.32 16.93 -12.82
N CYS A 15 -12.95 18.22 -12.68
CA CYS A 15 -13.91 19.26 -12.24
C CYS A 15 -14.19 20.35 -13.26
N TYR A 16 -13.56 20.29 -14.44
CA TYR A 16 -13.73 21.22 -15.56
C TYR A 16 -13.49 22.69 -15.21
N ARG A 17 -12.78 22.97 -14.11
CA ARG A 17 -12.37 24.32 -13.74
C ARG A 17 -11.09 24.70 -14.47
N ASP A 18 -11.04 25.95 -14.89
CA ASP A 18 -9.82 26.58 -15.40
C ASP A 18 -8.72 26.48 -14.34
N MET A 19 -7.53 26.18 -14.82
CA MET A 19 -6.35 25.95 -14.01
C MET A 19 -5.35 27.06 -14.25
N ASP A 20 -5.51 28.15 -13.49
CA ASP A 20 -4.55 29.25 -13.47
C ASP A 20 -3.27 28.90 -12.67
N GLU A 21 -2.32 29.84 -12.62
CA GLU A 21 -1.06 29.67 -11.89
C GLU A 21 -1.22 29.54 -10.36
N THR A 22 -2.40 29.91 -9.83
CA THR A 22 -2.66 29.88 -8.38
C THR A 22 -3.18 28.52 -7.91
N ILE A 23 -3.69 27.68 -8.83
CA ILE A 23 -4.24 26.37 -8.52
C ILE A 23 -3.13 25.31 -8.61
N PRO A 24 -2.71 24.70 -7.48
CA PRO A 24 -1.69 23.67 -7.52
C PRO A 24 -2.23 22.42 -8.20
N MET A 25 -1.39 21.80 -9.03
CA MET A 25 -1.76 20.66 -9.85
C MET A 25 -0.62 19.66 -9.96
N THR A 26 -0.98 18.42 -10.25
CA THR A 26 -0.04 17.31 -10.33
C THR A 26 -0.41 16.41 -11.50
N ALA A 27 0.60 16.04 -12.29
CA ALA A 27 0.46 15.09 -13.38
C ALA A 27 0.76 13.67 -12.92
N VAL A 28 0.08 12.68 -13.50
CA VAL A 28 0.51 11.27 -13.37
C VAL A 28 1.77 11.06 -14.20
N LYS A 29 2.84 10.56 -13.59
CA LYS A 29 4.13 10.35 -14.27
C LYS A 29 4.03 9.45 -15.51
N ALA A 30 3.15 8.44 -15.48
CA ALA A 30 3.03 7.44 -16.54
C ALA A 30 2.26 7.90 -17.78
N CYS A 31 1.22 8.75 -17.62
CA CYS A 31 0.37 9.21 -18.74
C CYS A 31 0.33 10.73 -18.93
N ALA A 32 0.98 11.50 -18.05
CA ALA A 32 1.00 12.96 -18.07
C ALA A 32 -0.38 13.65 -17.97
N HIS A 33 -1.43 12.95 -17.55
CA HIS A 33 -2.74 13.57 -17.27
C HIS A 33 -2.67 14.44 -16.02
N TRP A 34 -3.14 15.69 -16.14
CA TRP A 34 -3.12 16.71 -15.10
C TRP A 34 -4.46 16.81 -14.39
N LEU A 35 -4.41 16.84 -13.07
CA LEU A 35 -5.56 17.20 -12.23
C LEU A 35 -5.14 18.23 -11.19
N CYS A 36 -6.09 19.10 -10.81
CA CYS A 36 -5.89 19.98 -9.67
C CYS A 36 -5.77 19.14 -8.39
N ASN A 37 -4.99 19.64 -7.43
CA ASN A 37 -4.69 18.89 -6.21
C ASN A 37 -5.95 18.61 -5.37
N GLU A 38 -7.02 19.39 -5.53
CA GLU A 38 -8.29 19.15 -4.85
C GLU A 38 -9.00 17.89 -5.39
N CYS A 39 -9.09 17.74 -6.71
CA CYS A 39 -9.64 16.52 -7.33
C CYS A 39 -8.79 15.30 -6.99
N TRP A 40 -7.46 15.45 -6.97
CA TRP A 40 -6.56 14.40 -6.52
C TRP A 40 -6.84 13.95 -5.10
N LYS A 41 -6.98 14.88 -4.15
CA LYS A 41 -7.29 14.53 -2.75
C LYS A 41 -8.58 13.71 -2.67
N GLN A 42 -9.65 14.15 -3.32
CA GLN A 42 -10.94 13.45 -3.30
C GLN A 42 -10.83 12.04 -3.90
N HIS A 43 -10.15 11.91 -5.05
CA HIS A 43 -9.91 10.61 -5.69
C HIS A 43 -9.11 9.67 -4.79
N LEU A 44 -8.01 10.16 -4.20
CA LEU A 44 -7.11 9.37 -3.37
C LEU A 44 -7.75 8.98 -2.04
N GLU A 45 -8.45 9.90 -1.37
CA GLU A 45 -9.15 9.61 -0.10
C GLU A 45 -10.21 8.52 -0.25
N ASN A 46 -10.84 8.42 -1.43
CA ASN A 46 -11.77 7.34 -1.74
C ASN A 46 -11.05 6.06 -2.16
N SER A 47 -10.04 6.16 -3.03
CA SER A 47 -9.30 5.00 -3.55
C SER A 47 -8.52 4.25 -2.47
N ILE A 48 -7.86 4.98 -1.55
CA ILE A 48 -7.01 4.39 -0.50
C ILE A 48 -7.81 3.54 0.49
N LYS A 49 -9.11 3.80 0.67
CA LYS A 49 -9.99 3.01 1.55
C LYS A 49 -10.19 1.58 1.03
N HIS A 50 -10.11 1.36 -0.28
CA HIS A 50 -10.62 0.15 -0.93
C HIS A 50 -9.58 -0.65 -1.71
N ILE A 51 -8.36 -0.14 -1.93
CA ILE A 51 -7.56 -0.61 -3.07
C ILE A 51 -6.08 -0.95 -2.74
N LYS A 52 -5.52 -1.93 -3.49
CA LYS A 52 -4.07 -2.25 -3.57
C LYS A 52 -3.28 -1.39 -4.58
N VAL A 53 -3.91 -0.97 -5.69
CA VAL A 53 -3.33 -0.21 -6.82
C VAL A 53 -4.23 0.95 -7.26
N VAL A 54 -3.76 2.18 -7.15
CA VAL A 54 -4.53 3.38 -7.57
C VAL A 54 -4.29 3.64 -9.07
N LEU A 55 -5.37 3.81 -9.84
CA LEU A 55 -5.33 4.14 -11.26
C LEU A 55 -5.57 5.64 -11.50
N CYS A 56 -5.12 6.10 -12.66
CA CYS A 56 -5.40 7.43 -13.17
C CYS A 56 -6.92 7.65 -13.24
N PRO A 57 -7.44 8.79 -12.76
CA PRO A 57 -8.87 9.09 -12.79
C PRO A 57 -9.39 9.52 -14.18
N GLU A 58 -8.50 9.68 -15.17
CA GLU A 58 -8.89 10.08 -16.53
C GLU A 58 -9.69 8.99 -17.24
N TRP A 59 -10.61 9.40 -18.11
CA TRP A 59 -11.42 8.46 -18.89
C TRP A 59 -10.54 7.60 -19.80
N ASN A 60 -10.79 6.29 -19.79
CA ASN A 60 -10.09 5.30 -20.60
C ASN A 60 -8.55 5.27 -20.41
N CYS A 61 -8.09 5.53 -19.18
CA CYS A 61 -6.67 5.52 -18.84
C CYS A 61 -6.35 4.51 -17.72
N ASP A 62 -5.64 3.43 -18.06
CA ASP A 62 -5.26 2.37 -17.10
C ASP A 62 -3.89 2.62 -16.44
N SER A 63 -3.36 3.84 -16.52
CA SER A 63 -2.05 4.16 -15.95
C SER A 63 -2.08 4.10 -14.42
N ILE A 64 -1.11 3.41 -13.84
CA ILE A 64 -0.93 3.31 -12.39
C ILE A 64 -0.35 4.61 -11.84
N VAL A 65 -0.95 5.11 -10.77
CA VAL A 65 -0.43 6.26 -10.02
C VAL A 65 0.72 5.80 -9.13
N ASP A 66 1.88 6.44 -9.26
CA ASP A 66 3.06 6.07 -8.47
C ASP A 66 2.91 6.46 -6.99
N VAL A 67 3.61 5.73 -6.13
CA VAL A 67 3.59 5.93 -4.68
C VAL A 67 4.03 7.35 -4.30
N GLY A 68 4.99 7.94 -5.01
CA GLY A 68 5.47 9.29 -4.73
C GLY A 68 4.36 10.34 -4.92
N THR A 69 3.61 10.24 -6.01
CA THR A 69 2.44 11.08 -6.28
C THR A 69 1.34 10.88 -5.24
N ILE A 70 1.06 9.63 -4.85
CA ILE A 70 0.07 9.35 -3.80
C ILE A 70 0.49 10.01 -2.48
N LEU A 71 1.73 9.79 -2.05
CA LEU A 71 2.23 10.28 -0.76
C LEU A 71 2.38 11.81 -0.70
N SER A 72 2.64 12.48 -1.83
CA SER A 72 2.76 13.94 -1.88
C SER A 72 1.42 14.67 -1.82
N LEU A 73 0.31 13.99 -2.18
CA LEU A 73 -1.01 14.61 -2.31
C LEU A 73 -1.97 14.33 -1.16
N VAL A 74 -1.69 13.30 -0.35
CA VAL A 74 -2.57 12.91 0.76
C VAL A 74 -2.09 13.42 2.11
N ASN A 75 -3.03 13.57 3.05
CA ASN A 75 -2.70 13.89 4.44
C ASN A 75 -2.11 12.68 5.18
N VAL A 76 -1.44 12.95 6.32
CA VAL A 76 -0.83 11.93 7.19
C VAL A 76 -1.78 10.79 7.56
N ARG A 77 -3.07 11.10 7.77
CA ARG A 77 -4.06 10.06 8.09
C ARG A 77 -4.22 9.07 6.93
N CYS A 78 -4.31 9.56 5.70
CA CYS A 78 -4.44 8.73 4.50
C CYS A 78 -3.14 7.99 4.17
N THR A 79 -1.97 8.61 4.37
CA THR A 79 -0.67 7.95 4.27
C THR A 79 -0.62 6.69 5.14
N ASN A 80 -0.99 6.83 6.42
CA ASN A 80 -1.01 5.70 7.36
C ASN A 80 -1.97 4.58 6.92
N ILE A 81 -3.11 4.92 6.32
CA ILE A 81 -4.06 3.91 5.81
C ILE A 81 -3.47 3.20 4.59
N TYR A 82 -2.87 3.96 3.67
CA TYR A 82 -2.26 3.44 2.45
C TYR A 82 -1.11 2.46 2.77
N GLU A 83 -0.18 2.86 3.64
CA GLU A 83 0.93 2.01 4.09
C GLU A 83 0.44 0.72 4.75
N ARG A 84 -0.54 0.81 5.66
CA ARG A 84 -1.15 -0.37 6.31
C ARG A 84 -1.83 -1.28 5.30
N ASN A 85 -2.45 -0.73 4.27
CA ASN A 85 -3.09 -1.52 3.23
C ASN A 85 -2.04 -2.23 2.37
N ILE A 86 -0.95 -1.56 1.98
CA ILE A 86 0.19 -2.21 1.29
C ILE A 86 0.78 -3.34 2.15
N GLU A 87 1.02 -3.11 3.44
CA GLU A 87 1.51 -4.16 4.35
C GLU A 87 0.61 -5.39 4.34
N LYS A 88 -0.71 -5.20 4.46
CA LYS A 88 -1.69 -6.29 4.39
C LYS A 88 -1.62 -7.01 3.04
N CYS A 89 -1.44 -6.27 1.96
CA CYS A 89 -1.31 -6.85 0.62
C CYS A 89 -0.09 -7.76 0.53
N LEU A 90 1.07 -7.31 1.00
CA LEU A 90 2.31 -8.08 0.99
C LEU A 90 2.16 -9.40 1.76
N VAL A 91 1.60 -9.35 2.97
CA VAL A 91 1.34 -10.54 3.81
C VAL A 91 0.33 -11.49 3.14
N ASN A 92 -0.67 -10.98 2.43
CA ASN A 92 -1.67 -11.80 1.77
C ASN A 92 -1.19 -12.41 0.44
N LEU A 93 -0.18 -11.83 -0.21
CA LEU A 93 0.31 -12.29 -1.52
C LEU A 93 1.30 -13.44 -1.41
N SER A 94 2.02 -13.58 -0.29
CA SER A 94 3.02 -14.62 -0.12
C SER A 94 3.04 -15.18 1.30
N ARG A 95 3.02 -16.51 1.40
CA ARG A 95 3.17 -17.24 2.68
C ARG A 95 4.54 -17.02 3.32
N SER A 96 5.51 -16.49 2.58
CA SER A 96 6.84 -16.16 3.09
C SER A 96 6.84 -14.87 3.91
N TYR A 97 5.84 -13.99 3.83
CA TYR A 97 5.78 -12.77 4.63
C TYR A 97 4.74 -12.89 5.74
N ILE A 98 5.20 -12.82 6.99
CA ILE A 98 4.35 -13.01 8.17
C ILE A 98 4.45 -11.78 9.07
N LYS A 99 3.31 -11.18 9.42
CA LYS A 99 3.25 -10.08 10.39
C LYS A 99 3.54 -10.60 11.79
N CYS A 100 4.40 -9.90 12.53
CA CYS A 100 4.67 -10.20 13.94
C CYS A 100 3.35 -10.13 14.76
N PRO A 101 3.03 -11.15 15.59
CA PRO A 101 1.79 -11.18 16.37
C PRO A 101 1.83 -10.29 17.62
N SER A 102 3.00 -9.75 18.01
CA SER A 102 3.11 -8.87 19.17
C SER A 102 2.35 -7.55 18.94
N LYS A 103 1.47 -7.20 19.89
CA LYS A 103 0.59 -6.01 19.81
C LYS A 103 1.34 -4.69 19.68
N SER A 104 2.58 -4.62 20.16
CA SER A 104 3.43 -3.43 20.11
C SER A 104 4.39 -3.42 18.91
N CYS A 105 4.28 -4.38 17.98
CA CYS A 105 5.21 -4.55 16.88
C CYS A 105 4.48 -4.54 15.53
N SER A 106 4.87 -3.65 14.61
CA SER A 106 4.36 -3.61 13.24
C SER A 106 5.22 -4.37 12.23
N ASN A 107 6.35 -4.94 12.64
CA ASN A 107 7.29 -5.60 11.74
C ASN A 107 6.66 -6.79 10.97
N ILE A 108 7.08 -6.95 9.73
CA ILE A 108 6.83 -8.11 8.88
C ILE A 108 8.14 -8.89 8.76
N VAL A 109 8.07 -10.21 8.97
CA VAL A 109 9.21 -11.13 8.88
C VAL A 109 9.09 -11.91 7.58
N GLN A 110 10.18 -11.96 6.82
CA GLN A 110 10.29 -12.84 5.65
C GLN A 110 10.91 -14.18 6.06
N VAL A 111 10.19 -15.27 5.80
CA VAL A 111 10.66 -16.64 5.97
C VAL A 111 11.37 -17.07 4.69
N VAL A 112 12.67 -17.39 4.83
CA VAL A 112 13.52 -17.85 3.73
C VAL A 112 13.94 -19.29 4.02
N GLY A 113 13.73 -20.20 3.06
CA GLY A 113 14.07 -21.62 3.18
C GLY A 113 12.89 -22.51 3.61
N SER A 114 13.12 -23.82 3.53
CA SER A 114 12.16 -24.88 3.93
C SER A 114 12.51 -25.46 5.30
N GLY A 115 11.51 -25.96 6.04
CA GLY A 115 11.73 -26.62 7.33
C GLY A 115 11.88 -25.68 8.53
N VAL A 116 11.46 -24.43 8.41
CA VAL A 116 11.44 -23.45 9.52
C VAL A 116 10.11 -23.56 10.25
N ASP A 117 10.12 -23.96 11.53
CA ASP A 117 8.88 -24.06 12.34
C ASP A 117 8.50 -22.77 13.07
N HIS A 118 9.50 -21.93 13.37
CA HIS A 118 9.34 -20.69 14.12
C HIS A 118 10.30 -19.62 13.60
N VAL A 119 9.96 -18.36 13.86
CA VAL A 119 10.82 -17.21 13.54
C VAL A 119 10.97 -16.30 14.75
N ARG A 120 12.09 -15.58 14.78
CA ARG A 120 12.37 -14.51 15.76
C ARG A 120 12.25 -13.15 15.06
N CYS A 121 11.33 -12.32 15.53
CA CYS A 121 11.25 -10.93 15.09
C CYS A 121 12.37 -10.10 15.72
N ARG A 122 12.75 -8.99 15.06
CA ARG A 122 13.71 -8.00 15.61
C ARG A 122 13.27 -7.41 16.96
N CYS A 123 11.97 -7.40 17.27
CA CYS A 123 11.49 -7.00 18.60
C CYS A 123 11.75 -8.05 19.70
N GLY A 124 12.39 -9.17 19.38
CA GLY A 124 12.69 -10.27 20.31
C GLY A 124 11.61 -11.35 20.38
N HIS A 125 10.39 -11.07 19.93
CA HIS A 125 9.28 -12.03 19.98
C HIS A 125 9.51 -13.22 19.04
N GLN A 126 9.28 -14.43 19.55
CA GLN A 126 9.43 -15.69 18.82
C GLN A 126 8.07 -16.38 18.70
N PHE A 127 7.72 -16.81 17.49
CA PHE A 127 6.41 -17.37 17.22
C PHE A 127 6.47 -18.45 16.13
N CYS A 128 5.53 -19.39 16.20
CA CYS A 128 5.36 -20.42 15.19
C CYS A 128 4.85 -19.80 13.88
N ILE A 129 5.44 -20.18 12.74
CA ILE A 129 5.05 -19.63 11.43
C ILE A 129 3.63 -20.07 11.01
N ASN A 130 3.18 -21.22 11.52
CA ASN A 130 1.91 -21.83 11.12
C ASN A 130 0.74 -21.29 11.93
N CYS A 131 0.82 -21.38 13.26
CA CYS A 131 -0.28 -20.98 14.15
C CYS A 131 -0.17 -19.56 14.69
N LYS A 132 0.98 -18.88 14.50
CA LYS A 132 1.28 -17.51 14.98
C LYS A 132 1.21 -17.36 16.51
N LYS A 133 1.20 -18.47 17.25
CA LYS A 133 1.34 -18.50 18.71
C LYS A 133 2.81 -18.62 19.11
N GLU A 134 3.10 -18.72 20.40
CA GLU A 134 4.45 -18.88 20.93
C GLU A 134 5.20 -20.03 20.24
N ALA A 135 6.50 -19.85 20.04
CA ALA A 135 7.34 -20.89 19.43
C ALA A 135 7.30 -22.15 20.31
N HIS A 136 6.92 -23.28 19.70
CA HIS A 136 6.60 -24.51 20.43
C HIS A 136 7.31 -25.74 19.88
N PHE A 137 8.39 -25.57 19.10
CA PHE A 137 9.22 -26.69 18.65
C PHE A 137 9.83 -27.40 19.88
N PRO A 138 9.83 -28.74 19.98
CA PRO A 138 9.49 -29.72 18.94
C PRO A 138 8.01 -30.15 18.88
N ALA A 139 7.12 -29.59 19.70
CA ALA A 139 5.70 -29.93 19.66
C ALA A 139 5.04 -29.42 18.37
N THR A 140 4.08 -30.19 17.85
CA THR A 140 3.24 -29.77 16.72
C THR A 140 2.22 -28.72 17.16
N CYS A 141 1.68 -27.92 16.22
CA CYS A 141 0.62 -26.96 16.55
C CYS A 141 -0.63 -27.63 17.17
N SER A 142 -0.93 -28.87 16.76
CA SER A 142 -2.03 -29.65 17.31
C SER A 142 -1.78 -30.03 18.76
N ALA A 143 -0.57 -30.52 19.08
CA ALA A 143 -0.19 -30.82 20.45
C ALA A 143 -0.22 -29.57 21.32
N TYR A 144 0.40 -28.47 20.86
CA TYR A 144 0.39 -27.20 21.59
C TYR A 144 -1.03 -26.73 21.93
N ARG A 145 -1.98 -26.83 20.98
CA ARG A 145 -3.39 -26.42 21.21
C ARG A 145 -4.11 -27.21 22.31
N ILE A 146 -3.69 -28.43 22.61
CA ILE A 146 -4.32 -29.26 23.65
C ILE A 146 -3.89 -28.80 25.06
N TYR A 147 -2.71 -28.19 25.18
CA TYR A 147 -2.09 -27.85 26.47
C TYR A 147 -2.22 -26.36 26.86
N ILE A 148 -2.83 -25.50 26.03
CA ILE A 148 -3.14 -24.09 26.35
C ILE A 148 -4.65 -23.88 26.39
#